data_AF-A0A934XBD6-F1
#
_entry.id   AF-A0A934XBD6-F1
#
_cell.length_a   1.000
_cell.length_b   1.000
_cell.length_c   1.000
_cell.angle_alpha   90.00
_cell.angle_beta   90.00
_cell.angle_gamma   90.00
#
_symmetry.space_group_name_H-M   'P 1'
#
loop_
_entity.id
_entity.type
_entity.pdbx_description
1 polymer ?
#
loop_
_entity_poly.entity_id
_entity_poly.type
_entity_poly.pdbx_seq_one_letter_code
_entity_poly.pdbx_strand_id
1 'polypeptide(L)'
;MNTSSLRAFGRQTVIPALGIIVMVLSLIDTGYQSSVRGLDLSWHAMLGYAHAHNLQHGRDLLFNYGPLSFMESAIYFEKNHADVLLLRGLYALTLGLCFFCVLRIRRVIDLLLFCALALFLVLLHDVYLLLPALLLAHNEVQRGPKDRARLAVSIVLAFDMALACQVQSGAVFLSVPVLLLVTAYRIRLRDYVPVVPVCFVFFSLLVFAWAGQDLVNFPAFFAGYFDVSQAYNADMGLHAPWGYQLAFALGALVVGSTFGLRGMQQLLVSALSILSLMVAYKMGFIRHGEHPFASFLALAFLGAVQLWSPASHFRNRGHPPDRAIAAAGRRVQDLSLVDQIPRRVPAEHSVQTDAGCRLSAPKSEGPGRAPRRHSVQGHSGAI
;
A
#
# COMPACT_ATOMS: atom_id res chain seq x y z
N MET A 1 8.58 -31.35 21.75
CA MET A 1 8.38 -30.25 20.77
C MET A 1 9.61 -30.21 19.87
N ASN A 2 9.47 -30.42 18.56
CA ASN A 2 10.60 -30.68 17.66
C ASN A 2 11.43 -29.40 17.41
N THR A 3 12.75 -29.49 17.35
CA THR A 3 13.64 -28.34 17.12
C THR A 3 13.40 -27.65 15.78
N SER A 4 12.83 -28.36 14.80
CA SER A 4 12.38 -27.81 13.52
C SER A 4 11.15 -26.91 13.64
N SER A 5 10.21 -27.18 14.57
CA SER A 5 9.02 -26.34 14.76
C SER A 5 9.35 -25.02 15.46
N LEU A 6 10.34 -25.03 16.37
CA LEU A 6 10.82 -23.82 17.03
C LEU A 6 11.56 -22.88 16.06
N ARG A 7 12.38 -23.43 15.14
CA ARG A 7 13.03 -22.61 14.10
C ARG A 7 12.04 -22.03 13.10
N ALA A 8 11.00 -22.78 12.73
CA ALA A 8 9.95 -22.28 11.85
C ALA A 8 9.14 -21.15 12.51
N PHE A 9 8.82 -21.28 13.80
CA PHE A 9 8.08 -20.26 14.56
C PHE A 9 8.89 -18.98 14.79
N GLY A 10 10.17 -19.11 15.15
CA GLY A 10 11.07 -17.96 15.30
C GLY A 10 11.27 -17.19 13.99
N ARG A 11 11.43 -17.89 12.86
CA ARG A 11 11.61 -17.23 11.56
C ARG A 11 10.33 -16.55 11.06
N GLN A 12 9.15 -17.02 11.47
CA GLN A 12 7.86 -16.43 11.09
C GLN A 12 7.51 -15.17 11.91
N THR A 13 8.12 -14.95 13.07
CA THR A 13 7.84 -13.81 13.96
C THR A 13 8.90 -12.70 13.88
N VAL A 14 10.17 -13.06 13.66
CA VAL A 14 11.27 -12.07 13.57
C VAL A 14 11.18 -11.21 12.31
N ILE A 15 10.81 -11.81 11.17
CA ILE A 15 10.66 -11.11 9.88
C ILE A 15 9.58 -9.99 9.96
N PRO A 16 8.34 -10.24 10.45
CA PRO A 16 7.35 -9.18 10.65
C PRO A 16 7.82 -8.08 11.58
N ALA A 17 8.41 -8.46 12.72
CA ALA A 17 8.84 -7.50 13.73
C ALA A 17 9.88 -6.53 13.13
N LEU A 18 10.86 -7.04 12.37
CA LEU A 18 11.85 -6.21 11.70
C LEU A 18 11.22 -5.30 10.64
N GLY A 19 10.28 -5.81 9.83
CA GLY A 19 9.59 -5.01 8.82
C GLY A 19 8.77 -3.87 9.42
N ILE A 20 8.03 -4.15 10.50
CA ILE A 20 7.27 -3.14 11.25
C ILE A 20 8.22 -2.11 11.85
N ILE A 21 9.32 -2.54 12.47
CA ILE A 21 10.32 -1.63 13.04
C ILE A 21 10.90 -0.72 11.95
N VAL A 22 11.33 -1.26 10.81
CA VAL A 22 11.88 -0.47 9.70
C VAL A 22 10.86 0.54 9.19
N MET A 23 9.60 0.14 9.02
CA MET A 23 8.55 1.02 8.55
C MET A 23 8.19 2.10 9.58
N VAL A 24 8.10 1.76 10.87
CA VAL A 24 7.89 2.71 11.97
C VAL A 24 9.05 3.70 12.02
N LEU A 25 10.30 3.23 11.99
CA LEU A 25 11.47 4.10 11.99
C LEU A 25 11.50 5.01 10.75
N SER A 26 11.14 4.49 9.58
CA SER A 26 11.10 5.26 8.34
C SER A 26 10.01 6.33 8.38
N LEU A 27 8.82 6.03 8.90
CA LEU A 27 7.71 6.97 9.05
C LEU A 27 7.94 8.01 10.17
N ILE A 28 8.67 7.63 11.22
CA ILE A 28 9.05 8.57 12.30
C ILE A 28 10.14 9.52 11.81
N ASP A 29 11.19 9.01 11.15
CA ASP A 29 12.36 9.80 10.70
C ASP A 29 12.03 10.68 9.48
N THR A 30 11.08 10.27 8.64
CA THR A 30 10.51 11.17 7.63
C THR A 30 9.67 12.31 8.18
N GLY A 31 9.61 12.45 9.51
CA GLY A 31 9.04 13.58 10.22
C GLY A 31 9.59 14.97 9.86
N TYR A 32 10.65 15.07 9.04
CA TYR A 32 11.12 16.35 8.46
C TYR A 32 10.59 16.66 7.05
N GLN A 33 9.88 15.73 6.42
CA GLN A 33 9.31 15.87 5.09
C GLN A 33 7.78 15.86 5.21
N SER A 34 7.23 16.88 5.85
CA SER A 34 5.80 16.93 6.18
C SER A 34 4.92 16.84 4.93
N SER A 35 3.72 16.25 5.04
CA SER A 35 2.71 16.26 3.96
C SER A 35 2.15 17.65 3.62
N VAL A 36 2.65 18.67 4.31
CA VAL A 36 2.34 20.08 4.13
C VAL A 36 3.55 20.81 3.47
N ARG A 37 4.51 20.06 2.90
CA ARG A 37 5.63 20.61 2.09
C ARG A 37 5.08 21.33 0.86
N GLY A 38 5.54 22.57 0.64
CA GLY A 38 5.02 23.45 -0.40
C GLY A 38 3.80 24.28 0.02
N LEU A 39 3.33 24.12 1.25
CA LEU A 39 2.48 25.12 1.91
C LEU A 39 3.37 26.11 2.66
N ASP A 40 2.89 27.34 2.78
CA ASP A 40 3.59 28.40 3.50
C ASP A 40 3.78 28.03 4.98
N LEU A 41 4.93 28.37 5.57
CA LEU A 41 5.23 28.10 6.98
C LEU A 41 4.19 28.71 7.93
N SER A 42 3.51 29.80 7.53
CA SER A 42 2.41 30.37 8.32
C SER A 42 1.24 29.39 8.49
N TRP A 43 0.96 28.53 7.50
CA TRP A 43 -0.10 27.53 7.61
C TRP A 43 0.29 26.42 8.60
N HIS A 44 1.56 25.99 8.57
CA HIS A 44 2.10 25.08 9.58
C HIS A 44 1.98 25.63 10.99
N ALA A 45 2.27 26.93 11.16
CA ALA A 45 2.18 27.60 12.43
C ALA A 45 0.73 27.72 12.89
N MET A 46 -0.18 28.06 11.98
CA MET A 46 -1.62 28.15 12.24
C MET A 46 -2.18 26.80 12.71
N LEU A 47 -1.83 25.68 12.07
CA LEU A 47 -2.31 24.34 12.47
C LEU A 47 -1.84 23.96 13.88
N GLY A 48 -0.56 24.20 14.19
CA GLY A 48 -0.03 23.97 15.53
C GLY A 48 -0.66 24.89 16.58
N TYR A 49 -0.88 26.16 16.24
CA TYR A 49 -1.55 27.14 17.08
C TYR A 49 -3.02 26.76 17.35
N ALA A 50 -3.74 26.31 16.32
CA ALA A 50 -5.14 25.91 16.42
C ALA A 50 -5.34 24.75 17.40
N HIS A 51 -4.49 23.72 17.31
CA HIS A 51 -4.50 22.60 18.28
C HIS A 51 -4.13 23.09 19.68
N ALA A 52 -3.05 23.88 19.81
CA ALA A 52 -2.57 24.36 21.11
C ALA A 52 -3.58 25.22 21.88
N HIS A 53 -4.51 25.87 21.18
CA HIS A 53 -5.57 26.75 21.73
C HIS A 53 -6.98 26.16 21.61
N ASN A 54 -7.12 24.88 21.23
CA ASN A 54 -8.42 24.20 21.07
C ASN A 54 -9.39 24.95 20.14
N LEU A 55 -8.89 25.55 19.05
CA LEU A 55 -9.76 26.16 18.04
C LEU A 55 -10.64 25.09 17.40
N GLN A 56 -11.90 25.45 17.17
CA GLN A 56 -12.91 24.52 16.67
C GLN A 56 -12.94 24.54 15.14
N HIS A 57 -12.62 23.42 14.51
CA HIS A 57 -12.73 23.22 13.07
C HIS A 57 -14.20 23.32 12.65
N GLY A 58 -14.45 24.04 11.55
CA GLY A 58 -15.80 24.36 11.07
C GLY A 58 -16.42 25.61 11.70
N ARG A 59 -15.90 26.11 12.83
CA ARG A 59 -16.39 27.34 13.50
C ARG A 59 -15.33 28.44 13.52
N ASP A 60 -14.17 28.13 14.05
CA ASP A 60 -13.05 29.05 14.23
C ASP A 60 -12.01 28.91 13.10
N LEU A 61 -11.90 27.72 12.52
CA LEU A 61 -10.97 27.40 11.45
C LEU A 61 -11.67 26.66 10.30
N LEU A 62 -11.56 27.24 9.09
CA LEU A 62 -11.95 26.61 7.84
C LEU A 62 -10.71 26.36 7.01
N PHE A 63 -10.33 25.09 6.86
CA PHE A 63 -9.13 24.68 6.16
C PHE A 63 -9.33 23.31 5.47
N ASN A 64 -8.50 23.00 4.48
CA ASN A 64 -8.59 21.76 3.70
C ASN A 64 -7.96 20.54 4.43
N TYR A 65 -7.40 20.76 5.61
CA TYR A 65 -6.93 19.71 6.50
C TYR A 65 -7.84 19.59 7.72
N GLY A 66 -7.77 18.46 8.42
CA GLY A 66 -8.62 18.19 9.58
C GLY A 66 -7.96 18.58 10.91
N PRO A 67 -8.65 18.32 12.04
CA PRO A 67 -8.19 18.64 13.39
C PRO A 67 -6.85 18.03 13.80
N LEU A 68 -6.49 16.87 13.24
CA LEU A 68 -5.21 16.21 13.55
C LEU A 68 -4.08 16.63 12.62
N SER A 69 -4.33 17.56 11.70
CA SER A 69 -3.34 17.98 10.71
C SER A 69 -2.09 18.67 11.28
N PHE A 70 -2.13 19.13 12.53
CA PHE A 70 -0.93 19.60 13.23
C PHE A 70 0.15 18.52 13.31
N MET A 71 -0.21 17.23 13.22
CA MET A 71 0.76 16.14 13.14
C MET A 71 1.56 16.16 11.84
N GLU A 72 1.10 16.84 10.80
CA GLU A 72 1.83 17.07 9.54
C GLU A 72 2.47 18.45 9.49
N SER A 73 2.57 19.16 10.61
CA SER A 73 3.30 20.43 10.66
C SER A 73 4.81 20.17 10.65
N ALA A 74 5.53 20.95 9.86
CA ALA A 74 6.99 21.03 9.85
C ALA A 74 7.54 21.92 10.98
N ILE A 75 6.67 22.66 11.67
CA ILE A 75 7.06 23.55 12.77
C ILE A 75 6.94 22.80 14.09
N TYR A 76 8.02 22.81 14.85
CA TYR A 76 8.05 22.23 16.19
C TYR A 76 7.26 23.09 17.18
N PHE A 77 6.24 22.47 17.78
CA PHE A 77 5.51 23.02 18.93
C PHE A 77 5.70 22.11 20.12
N GLU A 78 6.43 22.57 21.14
CA GLU A 78 6.77 21.78 22.34
C GLU A 78 5.53 21.16 22.98
N LYS A 79 4.46 21.94 23.15
CA LYS A 79 3.18 21.50 23.74
C LYS A 79 2.52 20.35 22.98
N ASN A 80 2.71 20.28 21.66
CA ASN A 80 2.04 19.31 20.80
C ASN A 80 2.94 18.11 20.48
N HIS A 81 4.22 18.16 20.84
CA HIS A 81 5.22 17.21 20.35
C HIS A 81 4.92 15.76 20.75
N ALA A 82 4.50 15.55 22.01
CA ALA A 82 4.12 14.23 22.49
C ALA A 82 2.92 13.65 21.72
N ASP A 83 1.89 14.47 21.45
CA ASP A 83 0.71 14.08 20.67
C ASP A 83 1.10 13.70 19.23
N VAL A 84 1.96 14.51 18.59
CA VAL A 84 2.46 14.23 17.24
C VAL A 84 3.18 12.88 17.18
N LEU A 85 4.11 12.61 18.11
CA LEU A 85 4.83 11.35 18.17
C LEU A 85 3.89 10.16 18.44
N LEU A 86 2.94 10.33 19.36
CA LEU A 86 1.97 9.29 19.69
C LEU A 86 1.08 8.96 18.50
N LEU A 87 0.49 9.96 17.85
CA LEU A 87 -0.42 9.79 16.71
C LEU A 87 0.30 9.21 15.49
N ARG A 88 1.48 9.73 15.15
CA ARG A 88 2.32 9.19 14.06
C ARG A 88 2.75 7.75 14.36
N GLY A 89 3.23 7.50 15.57
CA GLY A 89 3.65 6.17 16.01
C GLY A 89 2.50 5.16 15.99
N LEU A 90 1.32 5.57 16.48
CA LEU A 90 0.11 4.76 16.45
C LEU A 90 -0.31 4.43 15.02
N TYR A 91 -0.44 5.45 14.16
CA TYR A 91 -0.84 5.28 12.76
C TYR A 91 0.15 4.44 11.97
N ALA A 92 1.46 4.68 12.15
CA ALA A 92 2.50 3.86 11.55
C ALA A 92 2.38 2.40 12.02
N LEU A 93 2.29 2.16 13.33
CA LEU A 93 2.20 0.82 13.88
C LEU A 93 0.97 0.05 13.35
N THR A 94 -0.22 0.66 13.41
CA THR A 94 -1.47 0.03 12.93
C THR A 94 -1.43 -0.23 11.43
N LEU A 95 -0.99 0.75 10.64
CA LEU A 95 -0.86 0.59 9.18
C LEU A 95 0.11 -0.53 8.81
N GLY A 96 1.25 -0.65 9.51
CA GLY A 96 2.24 -1.70 9.26
C GLY A 96 1.76 -3.09 9.62
N LEU A 97 1.07 -3.21 10.76
CA LEU A 97 0.42 -4.45 11.15
C LEU A 97 -0.63 -4.87 10.12
N CYS A 98 -1.47 -3.93 9.67
CA CYS A 98 -2.47 -4.17 8.63
C CYS A 98 -1.82 -4.59 7.32
N PHE A 99 -0.79 -3.88 6.85
CA PHE A 99 -0.03 -4.27 5.66
C PHE A 99 0.51 -5.69 5.76
N PHE A 100 1.14 -6.03 6.88
CA PHE A 100 1.70 -7.36 7.10
C PHE A 100 0.62 -8.44 7.05
N CYS A 101 -0.50 -8.22 7.75
CA CYS A 101 -1.64 -9.14 7.79
C CYS A 101 -2.33 -9.30 6.42
N VAL A 102 -2.51 -8.19 5.69
CA VAL A 102 -3.24 -8.15 4.42
C VAL A 102 -2.40 -8.72 3.28
N LEU A 103 -1.12 -8.34 3.18
CA LEU A 103 -0.21 -8.80 2.11
C LEU A 103 0.37 -10.20 2.38
N ARG A 104 0.21 -10.74 3.60
CA ARG A 104 0.69 -12.08 3.99
C ARG A 104 2.18 -12.28 3.70
N ILE A 105 3.00 -11.31 4.09
CA ILE A 105 4.46 -11.31 3.89
C ILE A 105 5.06 -12.54 4.60
N ARG A 106 5.56 -13.51 3.83
CA ARG A 106 6.09 -14.79 4.36
C ARG A 106 7.54 -15.03 3.99
N ARG A 107 8.01 -14.46 2.88
CA ARG A 107 9.36 -14.64 2.36
C ARG A 107 10.17 -13.36 2.59
N VAL A 108 11.49 -13.52 2.69
CA VAL A 108 12.42 -12.38 2.79
C VAL A 108 12.28 -11.45 1.59
N ILE A 109 12.05 -11.99 0.38
CA ILE A 109 11.82 -11.16 -0.81
C ILE A 109 10.53 -10.35 -0.69
N ASP A 110 9.45 -10.91 -0.12
CA ASP A 110 8.20 -10.17 0.11
C ASP A 110 8.43 -9.04 1.13
N LEU A 111 9.28 -9.29 2.14
CA LEU A 111 9.67 -8.28 3.11
C LEU A 111 10.49 -7.17 2.45
N LEU A 112 11.47 -7.51 1.61
CA LEU A 112 12.27 -6.52 0.88
C LEU A 112 11.41 -5.68 -0.06
N LEU A 113 10.47 -6.31 -0.78
CA LEU A 113 9.49 -5.61 -1.62
C LEU A 113 8.58 -4.72 -0.79
N PHE A 114 8.15 -5.18 0.40
CA PHE A 114 7.38 -4.37 1.32
C PHE A 114 8.17 -3.16 1.85
N CYS A 115 9.43 -3.34 2.25
CA CYS A 115 10.29 -2.24 2.69
C CYS A 115 10.53 -1.24 1.54
N ALA A 116 10.78 -1.73 0.32
CA ALA A 116 10.93 -0.90 -0.85
C ALA A 116 9.63 -0.14 -1.16
N LEU A 117 8.48 -0.80 -1.04
CA LEU A 117 7.16 -0.17 -1.18
C LEU A 117 6.91 0.88 -0.09
N ALA A 118 7.20 0.57 1.17
CA ALA A 118 7.03 1.50 2.28
C ALA A 118 7.91 2.74 2.10
N LEU A 119 9.18 2.55 1.74
CA LEU A 119 10.10 3.65 1.42
C LEU A 119 9.60 4.47 0.22
N PHE A 120 9.08 3.79 -0.79
CA PHE A 120 8.50 4.45 -1.96
C PHE A 120 7.21 5.24 -1.63
N LEU A 121 6.36 4.71 -0.74
CA LEU A 121 5.15 5.37 -0.27
C LEU A 121 5.45 6.59 0.59
N VAL A 122 6.55 6.55 1.34
CA VAL A 122 7.10 7.72 2.03
C VAL A 122 7.50 8.82 1.03
N LEU A 123 8.00 8.46 -0.15
CA LEU A 123 8.29 9.44 -1.22
C LEU A 123 7.02 9.95 -1.91
N LEU A 124 5.93 9.17 -1.87
CA LEU A 124 4.62 9.54 -2.39
C LEU A 124 3.83 10.33 -1.35
N HIS A 125 4.02 11.64 -1.37
CA HIS A 125 3.29 12.63 -0.57
C HIS A 125 1.78 12.34 -0.49
N ASP A 126 1.20 12.40 0.71
CA ASP A 126 -0.22 12.14 1.04
C ASP A 126 -0.76 10.73 0.71
N VAL A 127 -0.11 9.96 -0.16
CA VAL A 127 -0.62 8.64 -0.59
C VAL A 127 -0.71 7.69 0.60
N TYR A 128 0.18 7.82 1.58
CA TYR A 128 0.15 6.99 2.76
C TYR A 128 -1.15 7.14 3.58
N LEU A 129 -1.83 8.30 3.52
CA LEU A 129 -3.14 8.55 4.15
C LEU A 129 -4.29 7.87 3.39
N LEU A 130 -4.06 7.51 2.12
CA LEU A 130 -5.02 6.83 1.26
C LEU A 130 -4.92 5.30 1.35
N LEU A 131 -3.80 4.77 1.85
CA LEU A 131 -3.53 3.32 1.94
C LEU A 131 -4.53 2.54 2.80
N PRO A 132 -5.00 3.04 3.97
CA PRO A 132 -5.97 2.30 4.78
C PRO A 132 -7.23 1.91 3.99
N ALA A 133 -7.72 2.81 3.14
CA ALA A 133 -8.88 2.54 2.29
C ALA A 133 -8.60 1.43 1.26
N LEU A 134 -7.45 1.50 0.57
CA LEU A 134 -7.06 0.48 -0.42
C LEU A 134 -6.84 -0.89 0.23
N LEU A 135 -6.20 -0.93 1.39
CA LEU A 135 -6.01 -2.15 2.18
C LEU A 135 -7.34 -2.72 2.68
N LEU A 136 -8.28 -1.86 3.10
CA LEU A 136 -9.60 -2.29 3.55
C LEU A 136 -10.32 -3.01 2.43
N ALA A 137 -10.37 -2.39 1.24
CA ALA A 137 -10.99 -3.03 0.09
C ALA A 137 -10.35 -4.37 -0.26
N HIS A 138 -9.02 -4.44 -0.28
CA HIS A 138 -8.31 -5.68 -0.57
C HIS A 138 -8.59 -6.76 0.48
N ASN A 139 -8.56 -6.41 1.77
CA ASN A 139 -8.86 -7.33 2.86
C ASN A 139 -10.30 -7.86 2.75
N GLU A 140 -11.25 -6.99 2.44
CA GLU A 140 -12.67 -7.35 2.33
C GLU A 140 -12.98 -8.22 1.13
N VAL A 141 -12.31 -8.02 -0.01
CA VAL A 141 -12.42 -8.93 -1.16
C VAL A 141 -11.98 -10.35 -0.83
N GLN A 142 -10.97 -10.51 0.04
CA GLN A 142 -10.45 -11.82 0.38
C GLN A 142 -11.07 -12.43 1.65
N ARG A 143 -11.67 -11.64 2.53
CA ARG A 143 -12.21 -12.10 3.81
C ARG A 143 -13.42 -13.03 3.58
N GLY A 144 -13.31 -14.25 4.06
CA GLY A 144 -14.40 -15.23 4.02
C GLY A 144 -15.49 -14.96 5.07
N PRO A 145 -16.67 -15.57 4.94
CA PRO A 145 -17.71 -15.48 5.95
C PRO A 145 -17.19 -15.96 7.30
N LYS A 146 -17.53 -15.23 8.38
CA LYS A 146 -17.14 -15.54 9.77
C LYS A 146 -15.64 -15.48 10.10
N ASP A 147 -14.78 -14.98 9.20
CA ASP A 147 -13.35 -14.80 9.49
C ASP A 147 -13.13 -13.61 10.45
N ARG A 148 -13.11 -13.92 11.76
CA ARG A 148 -12.98 -12.93 12.84
C ARG A 148 -11.64 -12.19 12.82
N ALA A 149 -10.56 -12.87 12.44
CA ALA A 149 -9.23 -12.25 12.39
C ALA A 149 -9.19 -11.15 11.33
N ARG A 150 -9.75 -11.42 10.14
CA ARG A 150 -9.84 -10.42 9.08
C ARG A 150 -10.85 -9.32 9.37
N LEU A 151 -11.92 -9.61 10.09
CA LEU A 151 -12.82 -8.58 10.60
C LEU A 151 -12.08 -7.61 11.55
N ALA A 152 -11.25 -8.13 12.46
CA ALA A 152 -10.44 -7.29 13.34
C ALA A 152 -9.50 -6.37 12.55
N VAL A 153 -8.83 -6.89 11.51
CA VAL A 153 -8.00 -6.08 10.60
C VAL A 153 -8.84 -4.98 9.92
N SER A 154 -10.07 -5.30 9.47
CA SER A 154 -10.95 -4.28 8.87
C SER A 154 -11.38 -3.20 9.86
N ILE A 155 -11.56 -3.54 11.15
CA ILE A 155 -11.87 -2.56 12.20
C ILE A 155 -10.68 -1.63 12.43
N VAL A 156 -9.46 -2.17 12.49
CA VAL A 156 -8.24 -1.36 12.62
C VAL A 156 -8.06 -0.46 11.39
N LEU A 157 -8.27 -0.98 10.18
CA LEU A 157 -8.23 -0.17 8.96
C LEU A 157 -9.32 0.92 8.94
N ALA A 158 -10.50 0.66 9.50
CA ALA A 158 -11.53 1.69 9.66
C ALA A 158 -11.10 2.79 10.65
N PHE A 159 -10.36 2.44 11.71
CA PHE A 159 -9.73 3.42 12.60
C PHE A 159 -8.66 4.24 11.86
N ASP A 160 -7.77 3.59 11.10
CA ASP A 160 -6.72 4.28 10.34
C ASP A 160 -7.32 5.21 9.26
N MET A 161 -8.39 4.78 8.58
CA MET A 161 -9.14 5.64 7.64
C MET A 161 -9.74 6.86 8.34
N ALA A 162 -10.33 6.68 9.52
CA ALA A 162 -10.88 7.77 10.30
C ALA A 162 -9.78 8.76 10.72
N LEU A 163 -8.64 8.26 11.21
CA LEU A 163 -7.48 9.09 11.55
C LEU A 163 -6.97 9.85 10.33
N ALA A 164 -6.79 9.17 9.19
CA ALA A 164 -6.35 9.78 7.95
C ALA A 164 -7.30 10.90 7.48
N CYS A 165 -8.63 10.72 7.62
CA CYS A 165 -9.61 11.76 7.31
C CYS A 165 -9.50 12.97 8.25
N GLN A 166 -9.11 12.78 9.52
CA GLN A 166 -8.89 13.89 10.46
C GLN A 166 -7.52 14.56 10.31
N VAL A 167 -6.56 13.89 9.67
CA VAL A 167 -5.26 14.51 9.29
C VAL A 167 -5.45 15.31 8.01
N GLN A 168 -5.90 14.64 6.94
CA GLN A 168 -6.15 15.25 5.66
C GLN A 168 -7.58 14.92 5.24
N SER A 169 -8.46 15.91 5.32
CA SER A 169 -9.88 15.77 4.97
C SER A 169 -10.08 15.27 3.53
N GLY A 170 -9.09 15.46 2.64
CA GLY A 170 -9.05 14.85 1.30
C GLY A 170 -9.18 13.34 1.26
N ALA A 171 -8.71 12.65 2.31
CA ALA A 171 -8.84 11.20 2.42
C ALA A 171 -10.30 10.73 2.48
N VAL A 172 -11.25 11.59 2.86
CA VAL A 172 -12.69 11.30 2.87
C VAL A 172 -13.21 10.95 1.47
N PHE A 173 -12.71 11.65 0.44
CA PHE A 173 -13.13 11.46 -0.95
C PHE A 173 -12.72 10.09 -1.53
N LEU A 174 -11.73 9.43 -0.94
CA LEU A 174 -11.41 8.04 -1.27
C LEU A 174 -12.08 7.07 -0.28
N SER A 175 -12.00 7.38 1.01
CA SER A 175 -12.43 6.50 2.10
C SER A 175 -13.93 6.18 2.05
N VAL A 176 -14.78 7.18 1.85
CA VAL A 176 -16.23 6.98 1.82
C VAL A 176 -16.67 6.15 0.60
N PRO A 177 -16.26 6.47 -0.65
CA PRO A 177 -16.61 5.61 -1.78
C PRO A 177 -16.10 4.17 -1.64
N VAL A 178 -14.88 3.98 -1.14
CA VAL A 178 -14.34 2.63 -0.87
C VAL A 178 -15.24 1.88 0.10
N LEU A 179 -15.59 2.51 1.22
CA LEU A 179 -16.42 1.91 2.26
C LEU A 179 -17.82 1.53 1.72
N LEU A 180 -18.42 2.40 0.90
CA LEU A 180 -19.70 2.15 0.24
C LEU A 180 -19.61 0.97 -0.75
N LEU A 181 -18.57 0.93 -1.58
CA LEU A 181 -18.36 -0.15 -2.56
C LEU A 181 -18.12 -1.50 -1.88
N VAL A 182 -17.30 -1.53 -0.82
CA VAL A 182 -17.06 -2.72 0.01
C VAL A 182 -18.33 -3.18 0.70
N THR A 183 -19.13 -2.25 1.22
CA THR A 183 -20.42 -2.54 1.84
C THR A 183 -21.39 -3.14 0.83
N ALA A 184 -21.54 -2.53 -0.34
CA ALA A 184 -22.36 -3.06 -1.44
C ALA A 184 -21.89 -4.45 -1.88
N TYR A 185 -20.58 -4.67 -1.97
CA TYR A 185 -19.99 -5.98 -2.26
C TYR A 185 -20.41 -7.04 -1.23
N ARG A 186 -20.35 -6.73 0.07
CA ARG A 186 -20.77 -7.63 1.15
C ARG A 186 -22.27 -7.92 1.17
N ILE A 187 -23.09 -6.91 0.91
CA ILE A 187 -24.55 -7.06 0.78
C ILE A 187 -24.85 -8.03 -0.37
N ARG A 188 -24.18 -7.86 -1.50
CA ARG A 188 -24.36 -8.73 -2.68
C ARG A 188 -23.99 -10.18 -2.40
N LEU A 189 -22.97 -10.42 -1.57
CA LEU A 189 -22.55 -11.75 -1.11
C LEU A 189 -23.44 -12.34 -0.01
N ARG A 190 -24.42 -11.57 0.52
CA ARG A 190 -25.28 -11.96 1.65
C ARG A 190 -24.50 -12.29 2.94
N ASP A 191 -23.32 -11.70 3.08
CA ASP A 191 -22.43 -11.81 4.25
C ASP A 191 -22.22 -10.43 4.89
N TYR A 192 -23.27 -9.60 4.85
CA TYR A 192 -23.20 -8.23 5.33
C TYR A 192 -23.55 -8.14 6.81
N VAL A 193 -22.59 -7.60 7.57
CA VAL A 193 -22.82 -7.06 8.91
C VAL A 193 -22.20 -5.67 8.90
N PRO A 194 -22.94 -4.61 9.29
CA PRO A 194 -22.51 -3.21 9.18
C PRO A 194 -21.39 -2.81 10.16
N VAL A 195 -20.57 -3.76 10.65
CA VAL A 195 -19.54 -3.49 11.67
C VAL A 195 -18.53 -2.44 11.18
N VAL A 196 -17.97 -2.65 9.98
CA VAL A 196 -16.92 -1.77 9.44
C VAL A 196 -17.41 -0.32 9.25
N PRO A 197 -18.55 -0.04 8.58
CA PRO A 197 -19.03 1.33 8.45
C PRO A 197 -19.43 1.97 9.78
N VAL A 198 -20.03 1.20 10.70
CA VAL A 198 -20.33 1.70 12.06
C VAL A 198 -19.05 2.05 12.82
N CYS A 199 -18.03 1.20 12.75
CA CYS A 199 -16.71 1.48 13.35
C CYS A 199 -16.06 2.71 12.72
N PHE A 200 -16.11 2.88 11.40
CA PHE A 200 -15.56 4.06 10.73
C PHE A 200 -16.21 5.36 11.24
N VAL A 201 -17.54 5.40 11.34
CA VAL A 201 -18.26 6.58 11.87
C VAL A 201 -17.92 6.80 13.35
N PHE A 202 -17.96 5.74 14.14
CA PHE A 202 -17.61 5.80 15.56
C PHE A 202 -16.19 6.33 15.79
N PHE A 203 -15.19 5.77 15.09
CA PHE A 203 -13.80 6.22 15.18
C PHE A 203 -13.61 7.63 14.63
N SER A 204 -14.33 8.02 13.59
CA SER A 204 -14.27 9.40 13.07
C SER A 204 -14.71 10.41 14.13
N LEU A 205 -15.79 10.13 14.86
CA LEU A 205 -16.25 10.98 15.97
C LEU A 205 -15.31 10.91 17.17
N LEU A 206 -14.82 9.72 17.51
CA LEU A 206 -13.88 9.52 18.62
C LEU A 206 -12.58 10.29 18.40
N VAL A 207 -11.99 10.18 17.21
CA VAL A 207 -10.74 10.86 16.86
C VAL A 207 -10.95 12.37 16.75
N PHE A 208 -12.11 12.82 16.25
CA PHE A 208 -12.48 14.24 16.26
C PHE A 208 -12.56 14.79 17.68
N ALA A 209 -13.24 14.09 18.60
CA ALA A 209 -13.29 14.47 20.01
C ALA A 209 -11.91 14.38 20.69
N TRP A 210 -11.09 13.39 20.34
CA TRP A 210 -9.71 13.27 20.85
C TRP A 210 -8.84 14.46 20.43
N ALA A 211 -9.10 15.05 19.26
CA ALA A 211 -8.48 16.29 18.81
C ALA A 211 -9.01 17.57 19.53
N GLY A 212 -9.73 17.42 20.65
CA GLY A 212 -10.26 18.54 21.44
C GLY A 212 -11.45 19.26 20.79
N GLN A 213 -12.07 18.65 19.79
CA GLN A 213 -13.18 19.26 19.06
C GLN A 213 -14.53 18.90 19.69
N ASP A 214 -15.45 19.87 19.72
CA ASP A 214 -16.84 19.64 20.12
C ASP A 214 -17.59 18.91 18.99
N LEU A 215 -18.21 17.77 19.32
CA LEU A 215 -18.98 16.95 18.39
C LEU A 215 -20.13 17.71 17.71
N VAL A 216 -20.65 18.77 18.33
CA VAL A 216 -21.68 19.65 17.73
C VAL A 216 -21.14 20.33 16.47
N ASN A 217 -19.84 20.59 16.39
CA ASN A 217 -19.19 21.22 15.24
C ASN A 217 -18.85 20.23 14.11
N PHE A 218 -19.04 18.93 14.31
CA PHE A 218 -18.68 17.91 13.30
C PHE A 218 -19.40 18.14 11.95
N PRO A 219 -20.72 18.42 11.89
CA PRO A 219 -21.38 18.72 10.62
C PRO A 219 -20.85 20.01 9.96
N ALA A 220 -20.58 21.05 10.76
CA ALA A 220 -20.04 22.32 10.27
C ALA A 220 -18.62 22.15 9.70
N PHE A 221 -17.78 21.32 10.33
CA PHE A 221 -16.47 20.96 9.81
C PHE A 221 -16.55 20.34 8.41
N PHE A 222 -17.41 19.34 8.20
CA PHE A 222 -17.57 18.73 6.88
C PHE A 222 -18.17 19.70 5.86
N ALA A 223 -19.19 20.48 6.23
CA ALA A 223 -19.76 21.48 5.34
C ALA A 223 -18.70 22.49 4.88
N GLY A 224 -17.96 23.07 5.83
CA GLY A 224 -16.86 23.97 5.52
C GLY A 224 -15.76 23.32 4.67
N TYR A 225 -15.45 22.04 4.92
CA TYR A 225 -14.50 21.30 4.09
C TYR A 225 -14.99 21.11 2.64
N PHE A 226 -16.27 20.79 2.45
CA PHE A 226 -16.87 20.70 1.12
C PHE A 226 -16.84 22.04 0.39
N ASP A 227 -17.16 23.14 1.09
CA ASP A 227 -17.13 24.48 0.53
C ASP A 227 -15.72 24.87 0.09
N VAL A 228 -14.72 24.68 0.96
CA VAL A 228 -13.30 24.90 0.65
C VAL A 228 -12.88 24.02 -0.53
N SER A 229 -13.27 22.74 -0.56
CA SER A 229 -12.89 21.80 -1.62
C SER A 229 -13.49 22.14 -2.99
N GLN A 230 -14.67 22.76 -3.01
CA GLN A 230 -15.32 23.24 -4.24
C GLN A 230 -14.62 24.50 -4.78
N ALA A 231 -14.32 25.45 -3.89
CA ALA A 231 -13.59 26.67 -4.24
C ALA A 231 -12.11 26.41 -4.57
N TYR A 232 -11.52 25.36 -4.01
CA TYR A 232 -10.09 25.06 -4.12
C TYR A 232 -9.57 25.05 -5.56
N ASN A 233 -10.31 24.43 -6.48
CA ASN A 233 -9.87 24.35 -7.87
C ASN A 233 -9.88 25.72 -8.57
N ALA A 234 -10.81 26.60 -8.20
CA ALA A 234 -10.90 27.95 -8.77
C ALA A 234 -9.81 28.85 -8.22
N ASP A 235 -9.51 28.74 -6.92
CA ASP A 235 -8.60 29.65 -6.21
C ASP A 235 -7.13 29.22 -6.32
N MET A 236 -6.87 27.91 -6.32
CA MET A 236 -5.51 27.32 -6.34
C MET A 236 -5.18 26.62 -7.66
N GLY A 237 -6.08 26.69 -8.63
CA GLY A 237 -5.93 26.11 -9.95
C GLY A 237 -4.76 26.75 -10.71
N LEU A 238 -3.69 26.00 -10.94
CA LEU A 238 -2.61 26.41 -11.83
C LEU A 238 -2.72 25.65 -13.14
N HIS A 239 -2.58 26.36 -14.26
CA HIS A 239 -2.70 25.76 -15.58
C HIS A 239 -1.55 24.76 -15.81
N ALA A 240 -1.89 23.47 -15.92
CA ALA A 240 -0.93 22.43 -16.32
C ALA A 240 -0.76 22.41 -17.85
N PRO A 241 0.47 22.33 -18.39
CA PRO A 241 0.71 22.12 -19.82
C PRO A 241 -0.06 20.91 -20.32
N TRP A 242 -0.77 21.09 -21.43
CA TRP A 242 -1.63 20.05 -22.02
C TRP A 242 -0.88 18.75 -22.32
N GLY A 243 0.43 18.82 -22.59
CA GLY A 243 1.28 17.65 -22.83
C GLY A 243 1.37 16.70 -21.63
N TYR A 244 1.50 17.22 -20.40
CA TYR A 244 1.51 16.38 -19.21
C TYR A 244 0.14 15.76 -18.93
N GLN A 245 -0.93 16.52 -19.16
CA GLN A 245 -2.30 16.02 -19.00
C GLN A 245 -2.57 14.88 -19.99
N LEU A 246 -2.17 15.05 -21.25
CA LEU A 246 -2.29 14.03 -22.29
C LEU A 246 -1.45 12.78 -21.94
N ALA A 247 -0.21 12.96 -21.51
CA ALA A 247 0.65 11.84 -21.10
C ALA A 247 0.05 11.04 -19.94
N PHE A 248 -0.50 11.72 -18.93
CA PHE A 248 -1.19 11.05 -17.81
C PHE A 248 -2.45 10.34 -18.29
N ALA A 249 -3.28 10.98 -19.13
CA ALA A 249 -4.50 10.37 -19.66
C ALA A 249 -4.21 9.12 -20.49
N LEU A 250 -3.18 9.15 -21.35
CA LEU A 250 -2.75 8.00 -22.14
C LEU A 250 -2.24 6.87 -21.23
N GLY A 251 -1.42 7.18 -20.23
CA GLY A 251 -0.94 6.17 -19.30
C GLY A 251 -2.05 5.59 -18.43
N ALA A 252 -3.00 6.41 -17.97
CA ALA A 252 -4.19 5.98 -17.25
C ALA A 252 -5.09 5.09 -18.12
N LEU A 253 -5.21 5.37 -19.42
CA LEU A 253 -5.93 4.51 -20.38
C LEU A 253 -5.22 3.17 -20.58
N VAL A 254 -3.88 3.15 -20.67
CA VAL A 254 -3.10 1.92 -20.75
C VAL A 254 -3.30 1.07 -19.49
N VAL A 255 -3.16 1.65 -18.30
CA VAL A 255 -3.41 0.94 -17.03
C VAL A 255 -4.87 0.50 -16.95
N GLY A 256 -5.82 1.36 -17.33
CA GLY A 256 -7.25 1.08 -17.34
C GLY A 256 -7.64 -0.04 -18.30
N SER A 257 -6.95 -0.20 -19.43
CA SER A 257 -7.19 -1.29 -20.38
C SER A 257 -6.87 -2.68 -19.81
N THR A 258 -6.09 -2.73 -18.72
CA THR A 258 -5.77 -3.98 -18.02
C THR A 258 -6.85 -4.38 -17.01
N PHE A 259 -7.78 -3.47 -16.70
CA PHE A 259 -8.84 -3.71 -15.73
C PHE A 259 -9.78 -4.81 -16.20
N GLY A 260 -9.89 -5.85 -15.36
CA GLY A 260 -10.85 -6.91 -15.58
C GLY A 260 -12.26 -6.43 -15.21
N LEU A 261 -13.21 -6.60 -16.13
CA LEU A 261 -14.63 -6.40 -15.84
C LEU A 261 -15.36 -7.73 -15.60
N ARG A 262 -14.62 -8.83 -15.46
CA ARG A 262 -15.19 -10.17 -15.31
C ARG A 262 -15.33 -10.53 -13.84
N GLY A 263 -16.52 -10.25 -13.32
CA GLY A 263 -16.91 -10.58 -11.96
C GLY A 263 -16.74 -9.42 -10.99
N MET A 264 -17.44 -9.51 -9.87
CA MET A 264 -17.60 -8.41 -8.93
C MET A 264 -16.28 -7.98 -8.26
N GLN A 265 -15.37 -8.93 -7.99
CA GLN A 265 -14.08 -8.62 -7.39
C GLN A 265 -13.20 -7.76 -8.33
N GLN A 266 -13.18 -8.12 -9.62
CA GLN A 266 -12.42 -7.36 -10.60
C GLN A 266 -13.04 -5.98 -10.84
N LEU A 267 -14.39 -5.91 -10.87
CA LEU A 267 -15.10 -4.63 -10.95
C LEU A 267 -14.74 -3.70 -9.77
N LEU A 268 -14.72 -4.23 -8.55
CA LEU A 268 -14.36 -3.47 -7.36
C LEU A 268 -12.91 -2.95 -7.42
N VAL A 269 -11.95 -3.82 -7.73
CA VAL A 269 -10.54 -3.44 -7.89
C VAL A 269 -10.36 -2.39 -9.00
N SER A 270 -11.10 -2.52 -10.09
CA SER A 270 -11.08 -1.57 -11.21
C SER A 270 -11.66 -0.22 -10.81
N ALA A 271 -12.82 -0.20 -10.14
CA ALA A 271 -13.43 1.02 -9.63
C ALA A 271 -12.50 1.77 -8.65
N LEU A 272 -11.83 1.03 -7.76
CA LEU A 272 -10.86 1.59 -6.83
C LEU A 272 -9.61 2.14 -7.51
N SER A 273 -9.14 1.44 -8.55
CA SER A 273 -8.00 1.90 -9.35
C SER A 273 -8.34 3.18 -10.12
N ILE A 274 -9.54 3.25 -10.71
CA ILE A 274 -10.05 4.47 -11.37
C ILE A 274 -10.15 5.62 -10.37
N LEU A 275 -10.75 5.38 -9.21
CA LEU A 275 -10.89 6.40 -8.17
C LEU A 275 -9.52 6.91 -7.69
N SER A 276 -8.55 6.01 -7.51
CA SER A 276 -7.17 6.35 -7.13
C SER A 276 -6.48 7.18 -8.22
N LEU A 277 -6.66 6.83 -9.51
CA LEU A 277 -6.14 7.61 -10.63
C LEU A 277 -6.78 9.00 -10.72
N MET A 278 -8.07 9.12 -10.42
CA MET A 278 -8.77 10.41 -10.38
C MET A 278 -8.22 11.29 -9.25
N VAL A 279 -8.01 10.74 -8.06
CA VAL A 279 -7.38 11.46 -6.93
C VAL A 279 -5.95 11.86 -7.30
N ALA A 280 -5.16 10.93 -7.85
CA ALA A 280 -3.80 11.21 -8.30
C ALA A 280 -3.77 12.32 -9.36
N TYR A 281 -4.70 12.31 -10.32
CA TYR A 281 -4.86 13.39 -11.30
C TYR A 281 -5.15 14.72 -10.62
N LYS A 282 -6.11 14.74 -9.69
CA LYS A 282 -6.49 15.95 -8.94
C LYS A 282 -5.27 16.54 -8.22
N MET A 283 -4.49 15.69 -7.56
CA MET A 283 -3.32 16.11 -6.78
C MET A 283 -2.22 16.76 -7.64
N GLY A 284 -1.91 16.22 -8.81
CA GLY A 284 -0.78 16.75 -9.61
C GLY A 284 -1.15 17.77 -10.68
N PHE A 285 -2.40 17.84 -11.10
CA PHE A 285 -2.82 18.70 -12.21
C PHE A 285 -3.66 19.90 -11.83
N ILE A 286 -4.34 19.90 -10.67
CA ILE A 286 -5.11 21.07 -10.24
C ILE A 286 -4.20 22.12 -9.62
N ARG A 287 -3.26 21.72 -8.76
CA ARG A 287 -2.20 22.61 -8.27
C ARG A 287 -0.93 22.35 -9.07
N HIS A 288 -0.93 22.74 -10.33
CA HIS A 288 0.23 22.54 -11.20
C HIS A 288 1.49 23.21 -10.60
N GLY A 289 2.53 22.41 -10.33
CA GLY A 289 3.72 22.81 -9.56
C GLY A 289 4.67 21.62 -9.40
N GLU A 290 5.15 21.33 -8.19
CA GLU A 290 5.98 20.15 -7.91
C GLU A 290 5.20 18.81 -7.98
N HIS A 291 3.87 18.89 -8.08
CA HIS A 291 2.97 17.74 -7.89
C HIS A 291 2.72 16.80 -9.09
N PRO A 292 3.02 17.10 -10.38
CA PRO A 292 2.82 16.15 -11.47
C PRO A 292 3.59 14.83 -11.26
N PHE A 293 4.76 14.90 -10.63
CA PHE A 293 5.57 13.72 -10.31
C PHE A 293 4.78 12.72 -9.45
N ALA A 294 4.04 13.20 -8.45
CA ALA A 294 3.21 12.35 -7.58
C ALA A 294 2.12 11.62 -8.38
N SER A 295 1.48 12.29 -9.35
CA SER A 295 0.48 11.65 -10.23
C SER A 295 1.08 10.56 -11.10
N PHE A 296 2.20 10.84 -11.77
CA PHE A 296 2.86 9.85 -12.62
C PHE A 296 3.41 8.68 -11.80
N LEU A 297 3.88 8.95 -10.59
CA LEU A 297 4.38 7.92 -9.69
C LEU A 297 3.25 7.03 -9.15
N ALA A 298 2.09 7.61 -8.82
CA ALA A 298 0.88 6.85 -8.48
C ALA A 298 0.38 6.00 -9.67
N LEU A 299 0.42 6.55 -10.89
CA LEU A 299 0.08 5.83 -12.11
C LEU A 299 1.03 4.65 -12.37
N ALA A 300 2.34 4.86 -12.24
CA ALA A 300 3.36 3.81 -12.38
C ALA A 300 3.18 2.72 -11.32
N PHE A 301 2.89 3.11 -10.07
CA PHE A 301 2.59 2.19 -8.98
C PHE A 301 1.36 1.33 -9.27
N LEU A 302 0.25 1.93 -9.69
CA LEU A 302 -0.95 1.20 -10.07
C LEU A 302 -0.69 0.25 -11.26
N GLY A 303 0.09 0.69 -12.25
CA GLY A 303 0.53 -0.16 -13.35
C GLY A 303 1.33 -1.37 -12.87
N ALA A 304 2.28 -1.18 -11.95
CA ALA A 304 3.07 -2.26 -11.37
C ALA A 304 2.22 -3.25 -10.55
N VAL A 305 1.30 -2.74 -9.73
CA VAL A 305 0.36 -3.57 -8.95
C VAL A 305 -0.52 -4.40 -9.89
N GLN A 306 -1.01 -3.83 -11.00
CA GLN A 306 -1.80 -4.56 -11.98
C GLN A 306 -0.98 -5.66 -12.68
N LEU A 307 0.27 -5.38 -13.07
CA LEU A 307 1.16 -6.39 -13.66
C LEU A 307 1.47 -7.55 -12.70
N TRP A 308 1.57 -7.27 -11.40
CA TRP A 308 1.79 -8.30 -10.37
C TRP A 308 0.51 -9.05 -9.95
N SER A 309 -0.66 -8.46 -10.16
CA SER A 309 -1.92 -9.10 -9.83
C SER A 309 -2.11 -10.36 -10.69
N PRO A 310 -2.37 -11.54 -10.08
CA PRO A 310 -2.70 -12.76 -10.81
C PRO A 310 -3.95 -12.62 -11.69
N ALA A 311 -4.78 -11.61 -11.41
CA ALA A 311 -6.00 -11.32 -12.15
C ALA A 311 -5.74 -10.58 -13.48
N SER A 312 -4.52 -10.12 -13.76
CA SER A 312 -4.22 -9.42 -15.00
C SER A 312 -4.44 -10.34 -16.19
N HIS A 313 -5.31 -9.89 -17.10
CA HIS A 313 -5.67 -10.61 -18.32
C HIS A 313 -4.45 -11.00 -19.17
N PHE A 314 -3.34 -10.29 -19.06
CA PHE A 314 -2.08 -10.59 -19.75
C PHE A 314 -1.50 -11.95 -19.36
N ARG A 315 -1.53 -12.32 -18.07
CA ARG A 315 -0.99 -13.60 -17.62
C ARG A 315 -1.92 -14.77 -17.94
N ASN A 316 -3.23 -14.51 -17.98
CA ASN A 316 -4.25 -15.50 -18.32
C ASN A 316 -4.51 -15.67 -19.84
N ARG A 317 -3.93 -14.80 -20.69
CA ARG A 317 -3.87 -15.03 -22.15
C ARG A 317 -2.75 -15.99 -22.56
N GLY A 318 -1.95 -16.45 -21.60
CA GLY A 318 -1.22 -17.70 -21.78
C GLY A 318 -2.24 -18.81 -21.98
N HIS A 319 -2.41 -19.26 -23.23
CA HIS A 319 -2.67 -20.66 -23.52
C HIS A 319 -1.96 -21.49 -22.45
N PRO A 320 -2.66 -22.28 -21.63
CA PRO A 320 -1.95 -23.16 -20.72
C PRO A 320 -1.03 -24.04 -21.58
N PRO A 321 0.31 -23.92 -21.47
CA PRO A 321 1.20 -24.89 -22.10
C PRO A 321 0.80 -26.29 -21.64
N ASP A 322 0.21 -26.42 -20.45
CA ASP A 322 -0.33 -27.67 -19.91
C ASP A 322 -1.50 -28.25 -20.72
N ARG A 323 -2.35 -27.47 -21.39
CA ARG A 323 -3.40 -28.06 -22.26
C ARG A 323 -2.87 -28.40 -23.65
N ALA A 324 -1.91 -27.64 -24.18
CA ALA A 324 -1.26 -27.98 -25.44
C ALA A 324 -0.32 -29.20 -25.26
N ILE A 325 0.37 -29.30 -24.13
CA ILE A 325 1.22 -30.45 -23.74
C ILE A 325 0.35 -31.64 -23.32
N ALA A 326 -0.79 -31.45 -22.64
CA ALA A 326 -1.71 -32.55 -22.36
C ALA A 326 -2.50 -33.01 -23.60
N ALA A 327 -2.76 -32.12 -24.58
CA ALA A 327 -3.36 -32.49 -25.86
C ALA A 327 -2.34 -33.13 -26.83
N ALA A 328 -1.09 -32.66 -26.82
CA ALA A 328 0.01 -33.28 -27.55
C ALA A 328 0.41 -34.63 -26.93
N GLY A 329 0.44 -34.73 -25.60
CA GLY A 329 0.69 -35.97 -24.86
C GLY A 329 -0.39 -37.03 -25.07
N ARG A 330 -1.66 -36.63 -25.14
CA ARG A 330 -2.76 -37.56 -25.51
C ARG A 330 -2.67 -38.03 -26.96
N ARG A 331 -2.29 -37.15 -27.91
CA ARG A 331 -2.06 -37.58 -29.30
C ARG A 331 -0.87 -38.52 -29.46
N VAL A 332 0.17 -38.39 -28.64
CA VAL A 332 1.31 -39.31 -28.64
C VAL A 332 0.96 -40.66 -27.99
N GLN A 333 0.11 -40.67 -26.95
CA GLN A 333 -0.43 -41.92 -26.39
C GLN A 333 -1.37 -42.65 -27.36
N ASP A 334 -2.23 -41.94 -28.09
CA ASP A 334 -3.10 -42.56 -29.11
C ASP A 334 -2.33 -43.09 -30.32
N LEU A 335 -1.16 -42.51 -30.65
CA LEU A 335 -0.27 -43.01 -31.71
C LEU A 335 0.63 -44.18 -31.27
N SER A 336 0.70 -44.47 -29.96
CA SER A 336 1.45 -45.62 -29.42
C SER A 336 0.65 -46.94 -29.36
N LEU A 337 -0.59 -46.95 -29.89
CA LEU A 337 -1.42 -48.15 -30.03
C LEU A 337 -1.08 -49.02 -31.25
N VAL A 338 0.08 -48.81 -31.88
CA VAL A 338 0.54 -49.58 -33.08
C VAL A 338 1.53 -50.71 -32.75
N ASP A 339 1.98 -50.89 -31.50
CA ASP A 339 2.82 -52.04 -31.14
C ASP A 339 2.02 -53.19 -30.51
N GLN A 340 1.13 -53.79 -31.31
CA GLN A 340 0.76 -55.20 -31.13
C GLN A 340 1.71 -56.07 -31.95
N ILE A 341 2.96 -56.19 -31.49
CA ILE A 341 3.88 -57.25 -31.94
C ILE A 341 4.04 -58.24 -30.79
N PRO A 342 3.58 -59.49 -30.92
CA PRO A 342 3.73 -60.50 -29.89
C PRO A 342 5.19 -60.99 -29.87
N ARG A 343 6.01 -60.46 -28.97
CA ARG A 343 7.35 -61.03 -28.71
C ARG A 343 7.25 -62.15 -27.68
N ARG A 344 7.42 -63.37 -28.17
CA ARG A 344 7.71 -64.58 -27.41
C ARG A 344 9.19 -64.59 -26.94
N VAL A 345 9.38 -64.81 -25.63
CA VAL A 345 10.39 -65.69 -24.99
C VAL A 345 11.87 -65.20 -25.03
N PRO A 346 12.82 -65.66 -24.17
CA PRO A 346 12.81 -66.23 -22.80
C PRO A 346 13.65 -65.41 -21.77
N ALA A 347 13.62 -65.87 -20.52
CA ALA A 347 14.52 -65.51 -19.43
C ALA A 347 16.01 -65.80 -19.73
N GLU A 348 16.93 -64.98 -19.19
CA GLU A 348 18.11 -65.44 -18.45
C GLU A 348 19.02 -64.32 -17.92
N HIS A 349 19.61 -64.64 -16.77
CA HIS A 349 20.90 -64.23 -16.21
C HIS A 349 21.18 -62.81 -15.66
N SER A 350 21.24 -62.80 -14.33
CA SER A 350 22.10 -62.02 -13.45
C SER A 350 23.54 -61.83 -13.96
N VAL A 351 24.05 -60.59 -13.94
CA VAL A 351 25.48 -60.32 -13.74
C VAL A 351 25.65 -59.09 -12.86
N GLN A 352 26.43 -59.32 -11.82
CA GLN A 352 26.94 -58.45 -10.78
C GLN A 352 28.29 -57.90 -11.27
N THR A 353 28.53 -56.57 -11.21
CA THR A 353 29.89 -56.03 -11.30
C THR A 353 30.07 -54.77 -10.45
N ASP A 354 31.07 -54.90 -9.60
CA ASP A 354 31.77 -53.90 -8.79
C ASP A 354 32.67 -52.97 -9.62
N ALA A 355 33.28 -52.02 -8.89
CA ALA A 355 34.36 -51.08 -9.25
C ALA A 355 33.86 -49.71 -9.77
N GLY A 356 34.20 -48.56 -9.19
CA GLY A 356 35.37 -48.19 -8.41
C GLY A 356 36.21 -47.20 -9.23
N CYS A 357 36.20 -45.91 -8.91
CA CYS A 357 37.29 -45.02 -9.30
C CYS A 357 37.35 -43.74 -8.45
N ARG A 358 38.54 -43.52 -7.89
CA ARG A 358 39.02 -42.31 -7.19
C ARG A 358 39.17 -41.16 -8.17
N LEU A 359 39.13 -39.90 -7.71
CA LEU A 359 40.05 -38.86 -8.18
C LEU A 359 40.09 -37.67 -7.21
N SER A 360 41.28 -37.06 -7.21
CA SER A 360 41.91 -36.27 -6.16
C SER A 360 41.68 -34.77 -6.29
N ALA A 361 42.06 -34.03 -5.25
CA ALA A 361 42.06 -32.57 -5.09
C ALA A 361 42.84 -31.79 -6.19
N PRO A 362 42.75 -30.44 -6.20
CA PRO A 362 43.84 -29.72 -5.51
C PRO A 362 43.44 -28.43 -4.75
N LYS A 363 44.35 -28.08 -3.82
CA LYS A 363 44.51 -26.81 -3.11
C LYS A 363 44.82 -25.66 -4.07
N SER A 364 44.40 -24.44 -3.71
CA SER A 364 45.18 -23.23 -3.99
C SER A 364 45.09 -22.23 -2.83
N GLU A 365 46.27 -21.85 -2.34
CA GLU A 365 46.57 -20.79 -1.40
C GLU A 365 46.67 -19.44 -2.14
N GLY A 366 46.52 -18.31 -1.42
CA GLY A 366 46.97 -17.01 -1.93
C GLY A 366 46.42 -15.78 -1.20
N PRO A 367 47.23 -15.04 -0.42
CA PRO A 367 46.84 -13.84 0.34
C PRO A 367 47.15 -12.53 -0.41
N GLY A 368 46.51 -11.41 -0.05
CA GLY A 368 46.89 -10.11 -0.62
C GLY A 368 46.18 -8.85 -0.12
N ARG A 369 46.87 -8.13 0.78
CA ARG A 369 47.05 -6.65 0.85
C ARG A 369 45.85 -5.68 1.03
N ALA A 370 45.91 -4.94 2.15
CA ALA A 370 45.49 -3.53 2.31
C ALA A 370 46.56 -2.57 1.72
N PRO A 371 46.56 -1.21 1.89
CA PRO A 371 45.54 -0.21 2.29
C PRO A 371 45.51 1.06 1.36
N ARG A 372 44.61 2.05 1.60
CA ARG A 372 44.85 3.53 1.67
C ARG A 372 43.71 4.45 1.16
N ARG A 373 43.37 5.40 2.04
CA ARG A 373 43.16 6.87 1.88
C ARG A 373 42.40 7.43 0.66
N HIS A 374 41.32 8.14 0.94
CA HIS A 374 40.92 9.43 0.31
C HIS A 374 40.18 10.24 1.39
N SER A 375 40.80 11.26 1.97
CA SER A 375 40.87 12.68 1.56
C SER A 375 39.62 13.48 1.93
N VAL A 376 39.86 14.39 2.87
CA VAL A 376 39.01 15.44 3.43
C VAL A 376 38.87 16.60 2.44
N GLN A 377 37.63 17.08 2.24
CA GLN A 377 37.25 18.42 1.80
C GLN A 377 35.87 18.65 2.46
N GLY A 378 35.58 19.64 3.30
CA GLY A 378 36.18 20.97 3.45
C GLY A 378 35.34 21.97 2.66
N HIS A 379 34.14 22.32 3.13
CA HIS A 379 33.41 23.52 2.70
C HIS A 379 32.85 24.25 3.91
N SER A 380 33.42 25.44 4.13
CA SER A 380 32.95 26.50 4.99
C SER A 380 32.00 27.37 4.16
N GLY A 381 30.84 27.72 4.69
CA GLY A 381 29.87 28.60 4.05
C GLY A 381 29.05 29.28 5.13
N ALA A 382 29.37 30.55 5.35
CA ALA A 382 28.78 31.43 6.35
C ALA A 382 27.30 31.71 6.09
N ILE A 383 26.53 31.85 7.18
CA ILE A 383 25.51 32.90 7.39
C ILE A 383 25.63 33.35 8.85
#